data_AF-A0A7Y4ANG6-F1
#
_entry.id   AF-A0A7Y4ANG6-F1
#
_cell.length_a   1.000
_cell.length_b   1.000
_cell.length_c   1.000
_cell.angle_alpha   90.00
_cell.angle_beta   90.00
_cell.angle_gamma   90.00
#
_symmetry.space_group_name_H-M   'P 1'
#
loop_
_entity.id
_entity.type
_entity.pdbx_description
1 polymer ?
#
loop_
_entity_poly.entity_id
_entity_poly.type
_entity_poly.pdbx_seq_one_letter_code
_entity_poly.pdbx_strand_id
1 'polypeptide(L)'
;MNGYDIISAFAGHESPRMTFEHYFHFSDWIIAQKLNIADYPIPKTSMSFLGLLPKRPPKNQRTLVNALPYLIRKLHVEPCVSNIHNGIAPILNSNNEKELISIPICHSALTLHQQGFLNQDICSRLKISEATLDKWINNARSIKALFVNSKNAHYSRHFSALRKNKLVPAELKMPIEIKIQNQYIKELKKHYSVHRIAINDAISYALNHSSTSRSGIHFNSPNELTTFIKTTHLFIPKSHWRAATQYLNKSVKKADWVIALEGISTFNERKSLGRSKKTQGAVRLELIHPKMRDNKDYKFKQSSPLLMHLFHMFGIMMMT
;
A
#
# COMPACT_ATOMS: atom_id res chain seq x y z
N MET A 1 -25.85 25.21 24.79
CA MET A 1 -25.53 24.85 23.39
C MET A 1 -24.43 25.79 22.91
N ASN A 2 -23.29 25.27 22.47
CA ASN A 2 -22.19 26.10 21.99
C ASN A 2 -22.55 26.67 20.61
N GLY A 3 -22.07 27.86 20.24
CA GLY A 3 -22.34 28.48 18.94
C GLY A 3 -21.95 27.58 17.76
N TYR A 4 -20.90 26.76 17.93
CA TYR A 4 -20.47 25.78 16.93
C TYR A 4 -21.50 24.66 16.71
N ASP A 5 -22.20 24.21 17.76
CA ASP A 5 -23.23 23.18 17.64
C ASP A 5 -24.45 23.71 16.87
N ILE A 6 -24.75 25.00 17.02
CA ILE A 6 -25.82 25.67 16.29
C ILE A 6 -25.48 25.76 14.80
N ILE A 7 -24.22 26.10 14.47
CA ILE A 7 -23.74 26.12 13.07
C ILE A 7 -23.78 24.71 12.46
N SER A 8 -23.38 23.69 13.23
CA SER A 8 -23.47 22.29 12.81
C SER A 8 -24.90 21.87 12.51
N ALA A 9 -25.83 22.16 13.42
CA ALA A 9 -27.24 21.83 13.26
C ALA A 9 -27.86 22.56 12.05
N PHE A 10 -27.51 23.83 11.85
CA PHE A 10 -27.94 24.61 10.67
C PHE A 10 -27.45 24.00 9.36
N ALA A 11 -26.21 23.48 9.33
CA ALA A 11 -25.65 22.78 8.19
C ALA A 11 -26.18 21.34 8.01
N GLY A 12 -27.07 20.87 8.90
CA GLY A 12 -27.63 19.52 8.85
C GLY A 12 -26.65 18.43 9.31
N HIS A 13 -25.61 18.79 10.07
CA HIS A 13 -24.56 17.87 10.50
C HIS A 13 -24.64 17.51 11.97
N GLU A 14 -24.25 16.27 12.27
CA GLU A 14 -24.28 15.69 13.61
C GLU A 14 -23.29 16.33 14.60
N SER A 15 -22.21 16.95 14.10
CA SER A 15 -21.24 17.62 14.96
C SER A 15 -20.47 18.73 14.21
N PRO A 16 -19.99 19.76 14.93
CA PRO A 16 -19.20 20.83 14.32
C PRO A 16 -17.98 20.31 13.56
N ARG A 17 -17.41 19.20 14.04
CA ARG A 17 -16.26 18.54 13.40
C ARG A 17 -16.61 18.07 11.98
N MET A 18 -17.75 17.41 11.80
CA MET A 18 -18.22 16.95 10.49
C MET A 18 -18.43 18.12 9.52
N THR A 19 -18.90 19.26 10.03
CA THR A 19 -19.02 20.50 9.24
C THR A 19 -17.68 21.03 8.77
N PHE A 20 -16.66 21.06 9.63
CA PHE A 20 -15.35 21.57 9.22
C PHE A 20 -14.53 20.57 8.37
N GLU A 21 -14.76 19.26 8.52
CA GLU A 21 -14.02 18.23 7.75
C GLU A 21 -14.61 17.96 6.36
N HIS A 22 -15.91 18.20 6.14
CA HIS A 22 -16.61 17.69 4.96
C HIS A 22 -17.45 18.71 4.19
N TYR A 23 -17.50 19.98 4.60
CA TYR A 23 -18.37 20.98 3.97
C TYR A 23 -17.59 22.06 3.22
N PHE A 24 -17.70 22.05 1.89
CA PHE A 24 -17.50 23.23 1.04
C PHE A 24 -18.48 23.13 -0.13
N HIS A 25 -19.67 23.69 0.02
CA HIS A 25 -20.60 23.87 -1.08
C HIS A 25 -20.23 25.15 -1.85
N PHE A 26 -20.52 25.16 -3.15
CA PHE A 26 -20.36 26.37 -3.98
C PHE A 26 -21.14 27.58 -3.41
N SER A 27 -22.29 27.33 -2.75
CA SER A 27 -23.06 28.33 -2.02
C SER A 27 -22.27 28.98 -0.88
N ASP A 28 -21.40 28.23 -0.19
CA ASP A 28 -20.58 28.76 0.90
C ASP A 28 -19.57 29.78 0.38
N TRP A 29 -19.04 29.56 -0.82
CA TRP A 29 -18.16 30.52 -1.49
C TRP A 29 -18.89 31.80 -1.90
N ILE A 30 -20.12 31.69 -2.41
CA ILE A 30 -20.97 32.86 -2.72
C ILE A 30 -21.30 33.65 -1.44
N ILE A 31 -21.67 32.95 -0.37
CA ILE A 31 -21.95 33.56 0.93
C ILE A 31 -20.70 34.25 1.48
N ALA A 32 -19.53 33.61 1.41
CA ALA A 32 -18.26 34.20 1.83
C ALA A 32 -17.92 35.47 1.04
N GLN A 33 -18.11 35.47 -0.28
CA GLN A 33 -17.94 36.65 -1.14
C GLN A 33 -18.85 37.80 -0.70
N LYS A 34 -20.13 37.52 -0.43
CA LYS A 34 -21.10 38.53 0.02
C LYS A 34 -20.79 39.04 1.44
N LEU A 35 -20.36 38.15 2.34
CA LEU A 35 -19.97 38.50 3.70
C LEU A 35 -18.67 39.32 3.75
N ASN A 36 -17.72 39.08 2.83
CA ASN A 36 -16.49 39.86 2.74
C ASN A 36 -16.72 41.34 2.37
N ILE A 37 -17.84 41.64 1.70
CA ILE A 37 -18.20 43.00 1.28
C ILE A 37 -19.20 43.62 2.28
N ALA A 38 -19.78 42.81 3.17
CA ALA A 38 -20.78 43.23 4.13
C ALA A 38 -20.14 43.84 5.40
N ASP A 39 -20.35 45.14 5.60
CA ASP A 39 -19.99 45.81 6.85
C ASP A 39 -21.24 46.09 7.70
N TYR A 40 -21.55 45.15 8.59
CA TYR A 40 -22.65 45.30 9.54
C TYR A 40 -22.14 45.43 10.98
N PRO A 41 -22.70 46.35 11.78
CA PRO A 41 -22.43 46.41 13.20
C PRO A 41 -23.06 45.21 13.89
N ILE A 42 -22.27 44.46 14.66
CA ILE A 42 -22.75 43.28 15.39
C ILE A 42 -22.95 43.65 16.87
N PRO A 43 -24.08 43.29 17.49
CA PRO A 43 -24.27 43.48 18.93
C PRO A 43 -23.24 42.74 19.77
N LYS A 44 -22.79 43.36 20.88
CA LYS A 44 -21.73 42.83 21.77
C LYS A 44 -22.07 41.44 22.32
N THR A 45 -23.32 41.21 22.65
CA THR A 45 -23.83 39.93 23.17
C THR A 45 -23.69 38.82 22.12
N SER A 46 -24.09 39.09 20.87
CA SER A 46 -23.99 38.15 19.75
C SER A 46 -22.54 37.81 19.41
N MET A 47 -21.62 38.78 19.45
CA MET A 47 -20.19 38.53 19.17
C MET A 47 -19.53 37.60 20.19
N SER A 48 -19.82 37.79 21.48
CA SER A 48 -19.26 36.92 22.53
C SER A 48 -19.88 35.53 22.51
N PHE A 49 -21.15 35.42 22.16
CA PHE A 49 -21.86 34.15 22.07
C PHE A 49 -21.40 33.30 20.88
N LEU A 50 -21.21 33.94 19.70
CA LEU A 50 -20.78 33.28 18.48
C LEU A 50 -19.25 33.08 18.38
N GLY A 51 -18.47 33.69 19.28
CA GLY A 51 -17.02 33.54 19.30
C GLY A 51 -16.27 34.26 18.17
N LEU A 52 -16.94 35.17 17.45
CA LEU A 52 -16.44 35.86 16.25
C LEU A 52 -15.33 36.89 16.53
N LEU A 53 -15.26 37.41 17.76
CA LEU A 53 -14.28 38.41 18.20
C LEU A 53 -13.80 38.12 19.63
N PRO A 54 -12.74 38.78 20.14
CA PRO A 54 -12.34 38.69 21.55
C PRO A 54 -13.49 39.09 22.49
N LYS A 55 -13.47 38.63 23.75
CA LYS A 55 -14.53 38.95 24.75
C LYS A 55 -14.74 40.45 25.00
N ARG A 56 -13.74 41.30 24.71
CA ARG A 56 -13.80 42.77 24.88
C ARG A 56 -13.26 43.48 23.63
N PRO A 57 -13.99 43.48 22.50
CA PRO A 57 -13.55 44.20 21.32
C PRO A 57 -13.80 45.71 21.50
N PRO A 58 -12.85 46.58 21.10
CA PRO A 58 -13.03 48.03 21.01
C PRO A 58 -14.31 48.38 20.26
N LYS A 59 -15.01 49.46 20.67
CA LYS A 59 -16.36 49.80 20.15
C LYS A 59 -16.35 50.04 18.64
N ASN A 60 -15.25 50.58 18.11
CA ASN A 60 -14.94 50.84 16.71
C ASN A 60 -14.53 49.59 15.90
N GLN A 61 -14.37 48.42 16.54
CA GLN A 61 -13.99 47.16 15.88
C GLN A 61 -15.11 46.11 15.92
N ARG A 62 -16.34 46.54 16.22
CA ARG A 62 -17.53 45.69 16.38
C ARG A 62 -18.25 45.42 15.07
N THR A 63 -17.48 45.10 14.05
CA THR A 63 -18.01 44.83 12.71
C THR A 63 -17.54 43.49 12.19
N LEU A 64 -18.29 42.94 11.22
CA LEU A 64 -18.00 41.64 10.63
C LEU A 64 -16.63 41.61 9.91
N VAL A 65 -16.26 42.73 9.28
CA VAL A 65 -14.95 42.92 8.62
C VAL A 65 -13.78 42.70 9.60
N ASN A 66 -13.95 43.07 10.87
CA ASN A 66 -12.92 42.90 11.89
C ASN A 66 -12.86 41.49 12.50
N ALA A 67 -13.89 40.66 12.28
CA ALA A 67 -13.96 39.30 12.80
C ALA A 67 -13.03 38.34 12.05
N LEU A 68 -12.94 38.47 10.72
CA LEU A 68 -12.19 37.55 9.87
C LEU A 68 -10.69 37.48 10.21
N PRO A 69 -9.95 38.59 10.38
CA PRO A 69 -8.54 38.54 10.79
C PRO A 69 -8.32 37.87 12.15
N TYR A 70 -9.24 38.09 13.09
CA TYR A 70 -9.19 37.44 14.40
C TYR A 70 -9.43 35.93 14.30
N LEU A 71 -10.40 35.50 13.49
CA LEU A 71 -10.71 34.08 13.28
C LEU A 71 -9.58 33.34 12.57
N ILE A 72 -8.98 33.92 11.53
CA ILE A 72 -7.80 33.36 10.84
C ILE A 72 -6.69 33.07 11.85
N ARG A 73 -6.37 34.07 12.70
CA ARG A 73 -5.34 33.92 13.75
C ARG A 73 -5.72 32.88 14.81
N LYS A 74 -6.97 32.89 15.29
CA LYS A 74 -7.40 32.03 16.40
C LYS A 74 -7.57 30.57 16.01
N LEU A 75 -8.07 30.32 14.79
CA LEU A 75 -8.26 28.98 14.26
C LEU A 75 -7.01 28.43 13.56
N HIS A 76 -5.93 29.23 13.49
CA HIS A 76 -4.70 28.88 12.77
C HIS A 76 -4.99 28.49 11.31
N VAL A 77 -5.83 29.28 10.63
CA VAL A 77 -6.18 29.01 9.23
C VAL A 77 -4.97 29.35 8.37
N GLU A 78 -4.43 28.34 7.70
CA GLU A 78 -3.41 28.55 6.67
C GLU A 78 -4.09 29.04 5.38
N PRO A 79 -3.58 30.12 4.76
CA PRO A 79 -4.14 30.60 3.51
C PRO A 79 -3.94 29.55 2.41
N CYS A 80 -5.03 29.08 1.82
CA CYS A 80 -4.98 28.31 0.59
C CYS A 80 -4.46 29.20 -0.54
N VAL A 81 -3.23 28.92 -1.00
CA VAL A 81 -2.68 29.59 -2.17
C VAL A 81 -3.39 29.03 -3.40
N SER A 82 -4.22 29.86 -4.03
CA SER A 82 -4.82 29.51 -5.31
C SER A 82 -3.80 29.72 -6.42
N ASN A 83 -3.59 28.69 -7.24
CA ASN A 83 -2.76 28.79 -8.45
C ASN A 83 -3.53 29.41 -9.63
N ILE A 84 -4.74 29.93 -9.38
CA ILE A 84 -5.62 30.56 -10.38
C ILE A 84 -5.28 32.04 -10.43
N HIS A 85 -4.60 32.48 -11.48
CA HIS A 85 -4.36 33.89 -11.77
C HIS A 85 -5.35 34.39 -12.83
N ASN A 86 -6.01 35.53 -12.57
CA ASN A 86 -6.93 36.21 -13.50
C ASN A 86 -8.08 35.34 -14.05
N GLY A 87 -8.68 34.48 -13.22
CA GLY A 87 -9.81 33.64 -13.63
C GLY A 87 -9.45 32.53 -14.62
N ILE A 88 -8.17 32.41 -15.00
CA ILE A 88 -7.65 31.29 -15.76
C ILE A 88 -7.29 30.21 -14.75
N ALA A 89 -8.19 29.22 -14.61
CA ALA A 89 -7.79 27.98 -13.97
C ALA A 89 -6.55 27.47 -14.73
N PRO A 90 -5.44 27.14 -14.04
CA PRO A 90 -4.31 26.54 -14.74
C PRO A 90 -4.86 25.34 -15.48
N ILE A 91 -4.73 25.36 -16.81
CA ILE A 91 -5.01 24.18 -17.61
C ILE A 91 -4.13 23.11 -16.98
N LEU A 92 -4.76 22.08 -16.40
CA LEU A 92 -4.05 20.87 -16.04
C LEU A 92 -3.52 20.33 -17.35
N ASN A 93 -2.32 20.79 -17.72
CA ASN A 93 -1.56 20.27 -18.83
C ASN A 93 -1.22 18.83 -18.44
N SER A 94 -2.15 17.92 -18.72
CA SER A 94 -2.03 16.48 -18.49
C SER A 94 -0.88 15.86 -19.29
N ASN A 95 -0.22 16.65 -20.14
CA ASN A 95 0.76 16.18 -21.10
C ASN A 95 2.12 15.81 -20.48
N ASN A 96 2.36 16.01 -19.18
CA ASN A 96 3.63 15.63 -18.53
C ASN A 96 3.51 15.22 -17.05
N GLU A 97 2.31 14.88 -16.54
CA GLU A 97 2.24 14.21 -15.24
C GLU A 97 2.69 12.75 -15.43
N LYS A 98 3.94 12.45 -15.07
CA LYS A 98 4.40 11.05 -14.95
C LYS A 98 3.38 10.27 -14.14
N GLU A 99 2.88 9.17 -14.70
CA GLU A 99 1.92 8.30 -14.01
C GLU A 99 2.41 7.97 -12.60
N LEU A 100 1.55 8.19 -11.61
CA LEU A 100 1.89 7.90 -10.23
C LEU A 100 1.75 6.39 -9.97
N ILE A 101 2.74 5.60 -10.36
CA ILE A 101 2.69 4.15 -10.20
C ILE A 101 3.07 3.72 -8.78
N SER A 102 2.08 3.23 -8.04
CA SER A 102 2.23 2.71 -6.67
C SER A 102 1.39 1.46 -6.43
N ILE A 103 1.75 0.66 -5.42
CA ILE A 103 0.97 -0.52 -5.00
C ILE A 103 -0.47 -0.13 -4.61
N PRO A 104 -0.72 0.92 -3.80
CA PRO A 104 -2.08 1.34 -3.49
C PRO A 104 -2.91 1.69 -4.72
N ILE A 105 -2.31 2.37 -5.71
CA ILE A 105 -2.99 2.72 -6.96
C ILE A 105 -3.29 1.46 -7.77
N CYS A 106 -2.34 0.54 -7.89
CA CYS A 106 -2.56 -0.74 -8.56
C CYS A 106 -3.66 -1.57 -7.90
N HIS A 107 -3.66 -1.65 -6.56
CA HIS A 107 -4.69 -2.35 -5.80
C HIS A 107 -6.08 -1.72 -5.99
N SER A 108 -6.17 -0.38 -5.92
CA SER A 108 -7.41 0.37 -6.17
C SER A 108 -7.91 0.19 -7.59
N ALA A 109 -7.03 0.29 -8.59
CA ALA A 109 -7.37 0.12 -10.00
C ALA A 109 -7.99 -1.26 -10.27
N LEU A 110 -7.34 -2.32 -9.79
CA LEU A 110 -7.85 -3.67 -9.93
C LEU A 110 -9.15 -3.88 -9.14
N THR A 111 -9.27 -3.30 -7.94
CA THR A 111 -10.49 -3.40 -7.12
C THR A 111 -11.69 -2.73 -7.81
N LEU A 112 -11.51 -1.53 -8.36
CA LEU A 112 -12.55 -0.83 -9.14
C LEU A 112 -12.94 -1.63 -10.39
N HIS A 113 -11.95 -2.19 -11.10
CA HIS A 113 -12.23 -3.07 -12.24
C HIS A 113 -13.04 -4.31 -11.81
N GLN A 114 -12.73 -4.92 -10.66
CA GLN A 114 -13.52 -6.03 -10.12
C GLN A 114 -14.95 -5.64 -9.71
N GLN A 115 -15.18 -4.37 -9.36
CA GLN A 115 -16.50 -3.83 -9.01
C GLN A 115 -17.34 -3.47 -10.24
N GLY A 116 -16.77 -3.53 -11.45
CA GLY A 116 -17.49 -3.26 -12.70
C GLY A 116 -17.42 -1.81 -13.19
N PHE A 117 -16.54 -0.98 -12.63
CA PHE A 117 -16.30 0.36 -13.17
C PHE A 117 -15.64 0.28 -14.56
N LEU A 118 -15.97 1.24 -15.43
CA LEU A 118 -15.38 1.33 -16.76
C LEU A 118 -13.89 1.67 -16.67
N ASN A 119 -13.08 1.05 -17.53
CA ASN A 119 -11.62 1.25 -17.55
C ASN A 119 -11.24 2.74 -17.72
N GLN A 120 -11.97 3.48 -18.56
CA GLN A 120 -11.75 4.91 -18.78
C GLN A 120 -11.93 5.74 -17.50
N ASP A 121 -12.97 5.44 -16.71
CA ASP A 121 -13.22 6.12 -15.43
C ASP A 121 -12.11 5.81 -14.41
N ILE A 122 -11.65 4.56 -14.37
CA ILE A 122 -10.55 4.12 -13.50
C ILE A 122 -9.26 4.88 -13.87
N CYS A 123 -8.93 4.92 -15.16
CA CYS A 123 -7.75 5.62 -15.69
C CYS A 123 -7.79 7.11 -15.35
N SER A 124 -8.93 7.77 -15.57
CA SER A 124 -9.14 9.19 -15.26
C SER A 124 -9.02 9.46 -13.76
N ARG A 125 -9.70 8.67 -12.92
CA ARG A 125 -9.72 8.83 -11.46
C ARG A 125 -8.36 8.61 -10.82
N LEU A 126 -7.59 7.63 -11.32
CA LEU A 126 -6.31 7.23 -10.74
C LEU A 126 -5.10 7.82 -11.46
N LYS A 127 -5.30 8.61 -12.51
CA LYS A 127 -4.25 9.22 -13.34
C LYS A 127 -3.25 8.18 -13.86
N ILE A 128 -3.77 7.09 -14.44
CA ILE A 128 -2.98 6.04 -15.10
C ILE A 128 -3.45 5.87 -16.55
N SER A 129 -2.57 5.47 -17.46
CA SER A 129 -2.97 5.12 -18.83
C SER A 129 -3.73 3.79 -18.89
N GLU A 130 -4.52 3.65 -19.95
CA GLU A 130 -5.21 2.40 -20.29
C GLU A 130 -4.22 1.26 -20.52
N ALA A 131 -3.07 1.52 -21.16
CA ALA A 131 -2.01 0.53 -21.34
C ALA A 131 -1.47 0.00 -19.99
N THR A 132 -1.27 0.87 -19.01
CA THR A 132 -0.86 0.48 -17.65
C THR A 132 -1.95 -0.36 -16.96
N LEU A 133 -3.21 0.05 -17.06
CA LEU A 133 -4.34 -0.68 -16.48
C LEU A 133 -4.49 -2.08 -17.09
N ASP A 134 -4.48 -2.18 -18.42
CA ASP A 134 -4.61 -3.43 -19.16
C ASP A 134 -3.47 -4.39 -18.83
N LYS A 135 -2.24 -3.88 -18.75
CA LYS A 135 -1.08 -4.66 -18.29
C LYS A 135 -1.34 -5.26 -16.92
N TRP A 136 -1.77 -4.46 -15.95
CA TRP A 136 -2.05 -4.94 -14.60
C TRP A 136 -3.16 -5.99 -14.57
N ILE A 137 -4.24 -5.77 -15.33
CA ILE A 137 -5.35 -6.72 -15.43
C ILE A 137 -4.87 -8.05 -16.01
N ASN A 138 -4.11 -8.01 -17.12
CA ASN A 138 -3.59 -9.19 -17.78
C ASN A 138 -2.64 -9.98 -16.87
N ASN A 139 -1.69 -9.29 -16.23
CA ASN A 139 -0.78 -9.94 -15.29
C ASN A 139 -1.51 -10.56 -14.10
N ALA A 140 -2.50 -9.85 -13.54
CA ALA A 140 -3.27 -10.37 -12.42
C ALA A 140 -4.12 -11.59 -12.82
N ARG A 141 -4.66 -11.62 -14.05
CA ARG A 141 -5.35 -12.79 -14.61
C ARG A 141 -4.38 -13.97 -14.79
N SER A 142 -3.19 -13.74 -15.35
CA SER A 142 -2.16 -14.76 -15.53
C SER A 142 -1.72 -15.39 -14.21
N ILE A 143 -1.47 -14.56 -13.20
CA ILE A 143 -1.13 -15.00 -11.84
C ILE A 143 -2.27 -15.81 -11.22
N LYS A 144 -3.52 -15.34 -11.38
CA LYS A 144 -4.71 -16.05 -10.89
C LYS A 144 -4.89 -17.42 -11.54
N ALA A 145 -4.50 -17.56 -12.81
CA ALA A 145 -4.54 -18.81 -13.55
C ALA A 145 -3.51 -19.85 -13.08
N LEU A 146 -2.55 -19.48 -12.23
CA LEU A 146 -1.58 -20.43 -11.67
C LEU A 146 -2.28 -21.44 -10.74
N PHE A 147 -2.05 -22.72 -11.01
CA PHE A 147 -2.62 -23.82 -10.25
C PHE A 147 -1.54 -24.75 -9.68
N VAL A 148 -1.97 -25.55 -8.70
CA VAL A 148 -1.22 -26.68 -8.15
C VAL A 148 -2.03 -27.94 -8.43
N ASN A 149 -1.37 -28.94 -9.01
CA ASN A 149 -1.96 -30.26 -9.22
C ASN A 149 -1.84 -31.08 -7.94
N SER A 150 -2.97 -31.52 -7.39
CA SER A 150 -2.97 -32.45 -6.27
C SER A 150 -4.13 -33.42 -6.41
N LYS A 151 -3.85 -34.73 -6.37
CA LYS A 151 -4.85 -35.82 -6.34
C LYS A 151 -6.03 -35.58 -7.31
N ASN A 152 -5.71 -35.38 -8.60
CA ASN A 152 -6.68 -35.20 -9.70
C ASN A 152 -7.55 -33.93 -9.65
N ALA A 153 -7.19 -32.93 -8.83
CA ALA A 153 -7.86 -31.62 -8.83
C ALA A 153 -6.85 -30.46 -8.99
N HIS A 154 -7.30 -29.43 -9.71
CA HIS A 154 -6.57 -28.17 -9.88
C HIS A 154 -7.01 -27.18 -8.79
N TYR A 155 -6.09 -26.86 -7.89
CA TYR A 155 -6.32 -25.84 -6.88
C TYR A 155 -5.63 -24.54 -7.30
N SER A 156 -6.31 -23.40 -7.14
CA SER A 156 -5.64 -22.11 -7.30
C SER A 156 -4.47 -22.02 -6.35
N ARG A 157 -3.31 -21.66 -6.89
CA ARG A 157 -2.07 -21.56 -6.11
C ARG A 157 -2.12 -20.43 -5.08
N HIS A 158 -2.76 -19.33 -5.47
CA HIS A 158 -2.63 -18.04 -4.82
C HIS A 158 -3.93 -17.52 -4.19
N PHE A 159 -5.07 -18.12 -4.51
CA PHE A 159 -6.37 -17.73 -3.99
C PHE A 159 -7.02 -18.90 -3.26
N SER A 160 -7.51 -18.64 -2.04
CA SER A 160 -8.38 -19.58 -1.33
C SER A 160 -9.75 -19.67 -2.00
N ALA A 161 -10.51 -20.73 -1.70
CA ALA A 161 -11.89 -20.87 -2.20
C ALA A 161 -12.76 -19.62 -1.93
N LEU A 162 -12.66 -19.04 -0.72
CA LEU A 162 -13.34 -17.80 -0.33
C LEU A 162 -12.98 -16.57 -1.17
N ARG A 163 -11.84 -16.60 -1.88
CA ARG A 163 -11.32 -15.48 -2.67
C ARG A 163 -11.19 -15.85 -4.15
N LYS A 164 -11.86 -16.90 -4.62
CA LYS A 164 -11.84 -17.35 -6.01
C LYS A 164 -12.21 -16.24 -7.00
N ASN A 165 -13.10 -15.33 -6.60
CA ASN A 165 -13.56 -14.22 -7.46
C ASN A 165 -12.66 -12.98 -7.36
N LYS A 166 -11.67 -12.94 -6.45
CA LYS A 166 -10.73 -11.82 -6.35
C LYS A 166 -9.63 -11.92 -7.41
N LEU A 167 -9.05 -10.77 -7.74
CA LEU A 167 -7.98 -10.62 -8.72
C LEU A 167 -6.67 -10.16 -8.04
N VAL A 168 -6.78 -9.57 -6.85
CA VAL A 168 -5.66 -9.07 -6.05
C VAL A 168 -5.41 -9.92 -4.79
N PRO A 169 -4.16 -10.02 -4.32
CA PRO A 169 -3.82 -10.60 -3.01
C PRO A 169 -4.57 -9.90 -1.86
N ALA A 170 -4.52 -10.48 -0.66
CA ALA A 170 -5.17 -9.84 0.49
C ALA A 170 -4.30 -8.67 0.93
N GLU A 171 -4.93 -7.56 1.31
CA GLU A 171 -4.21 -6.43 1.87
C GLU A 171 -3.48 -6.82 3.16
N LEU A 172 -2.32 -6.21 3.37
CA LEU A 172 -1.59 -6.33 4.61
C LEU A 172 -2.30 -5.52 5.69
N LYS A 173 -2.54 -6.16 6.83
CA LYS A 173 -3.24 -5.53 7.95
C LYS A 173 -2.30 -4.82 8.92
N MET A 174 -1.05 -5.27 9.01
CA MET A 174 -0.11 -4.74 10.01
C MET A 174 0.68 -3.55 9.47
N PRO A 175 0.70 -2.40 10.18
CA PRO A 175 1.45 -1.22 9.74
C PRO A 175 2.95 -1.48 9.54
N ILE A 176 3.54 -2.36 10.36
CA ILE A 176 4.94 -2.74 10.23
C ILE A 176 5.22 -3.50 8.92
N GLU A 177 4.29 -4.34 8.45
CA GLU A 177 4.44 -5.07 7.19
C GLU A 177 4.34 -4.09 6.01
N ILE A 178 3.40 -3.15 6.06
CA ILE A 178 3.24 -2.08 5.06
C ILE A 178 4.52 -1.23 4.97
N LYS A 179 5.08 -0.82 6.13
CA LYS A 179 6.33 -0.05 6.19
C LYS A 179 7.49 -0.79 5.51
N ILE A 180 7.68 -2.06 5.84
CA ILE A 180 8.75 -2.89 5.28
C ILE A 180 8.52 -3.15 3.78
N GLN A 181 7.27 -3.37 3.36
CA GLN A 181 6.93 -3.51 1.95
C GLN A 181 7.37 -2.27 1.15
N ASN A 182 7.06 -1.07 1.65
CA ASN A 182 7.45 0.18 1.01
C ASN A 182 8.97 0.35 0.90
N GLN A 183 9.72 -0.12 1.89
CA GLN A 183 11.19 -0.14 1.82
C GLN A 183 11.69 -1.06 0.70
N TYR A 184 11.18 -2.29 0.61
CA TYR A 184 11.60 -3.22 -0.44
C TYR A 184 11.20 -2.73 -1.85
N ILE A 185 10.02 -2.13 -2.01
CA ILE A 185 9.61 -1.51 -3.28
C ILE A 185 10.59 -0.42 -3.68
N LYS A 186 10.97 0.45 -2.73
CA LYS A 186 11.88 1.56 -2.98
C LYS A 186 13.22 1.05 -3.49
N GLU A 187 13.79 0.03 -2.84
CA GLU A 187 15.06 -0.58 -3.27
C GLU A 187 14.92 -1.31 -4.61
N LEU A 188 13.83 -2.07 -4.80
CA LEU A 188 13.57 -2.76 -6.06
C LEU A 188 13.52 -1.78 -7.25
N LYS A 189 12.83 -0.65 -7.10
CA LYS A 189 12.73 0.37 -8.16
C LYS A 189 14.09 0.93 -8.58
N LYS A 190 15.07 1.02 -7.66
CA LYS A 190 16.44 1.48 -7.99
C LYS A 190 17.19 0.50 -8.88
N HIS A 191 16.96 -0.81 -8.69
CA HIS A 191 17.71 -1.87 -9.36
C HIS A 191 16.97 -2.47 -10.57
N TYR A 192 15.67 -2.20 -10.72
CA TYR A 192 14.82 -2.84 -11.74
C TYR A 192 15.27 -2.58 -13.18
N SER A 193 15.65 -1.34 -13.51
CA SER A 193 16.06 -0.99 -14.88
C SER A 193 17.32 -1.75 -15.33
N VAL A 194 18.26 -1.98 -14.41
CA VAL A 194 19.54 -2.66 -14.69
C VAL A 194 19.40 -4.18 -14.66
N HIS A 195 18.62 -4.72 -13.73
CA HIS A 195 18.53 -6.18 -13.48
C HIS A 195 17.16 -6.78 -13.85
N ARG A 196 16.45 -6.18 -14.81
CA ARG A 196 15.07 -6.51 -15.18
C ARG A 196 14.82 -8.01 -15.37
N ILE A 197 15.65 -8.67 -16.17
CA ILE A 197 15.48 -10.10 -16.51
C ILE A 197 15.59 -10.95 -15.25
N ALA A 198 16.70 -10.81 -14.52
CA ALA A 198 16.94 -11.58 -13.29
C ALA A 198 15.84 -11.37 -12.25
N ILE A 199 15.36 -10.13 -12.09
CA ILE A 199 14.26 -9.80 -11.17
C ILE A 199 12.95 -10.46 -11.62
N ASN A 200 12.61 -10.39 -12.91
CA ASN A 200 11.42 -11.04 -13.44
C ASN A 200 11.47 -12.56 -13.29
N ASP A 201 12.64 -13.17 -13.47
CA ASP A 201 12.85 -14.60 -13.25
C ASP A 201 12.66 -14.95 -11.77
N ALA A 202 13.19 -14.14 -10.86
CA ALA A 202 12.99 -14.34 -9.42
C ALA A 202 11.51 -14.19 -9.02
N ILE A 203 10.80 -13.18 -9.54
CA ILE A 203 9.37 -13.00 -9.28
C ILE A 203 8.57 -14.20 -9.82
N SER A 204 8.84 -14.60 -11.06
CA SER A 204 8.19 -15.76 -11.70
C SER A 204 8.45 -17.04 -10.92
N TYR A 205 9.69 -17.25 -10.47
CA TYR A 205 10.05 -18.41 -9.65
C TYR A 205 9.28 -18.40 -8.33
N ALA A 206 9.25 -17.26 -7.61
CA ALA A 206 8.53 -17.13 -6.35
C ALA A 206 7.03 -17.44 -6.50
N LEU A 207 6.39 -16.92 -7.57
CA LEU A 207 4.98 -17.17 -7.86
C LEU A 207 4.74 -18.66 -8.15
N ASN A 208 5.60 -19.33 -8.92
CA ASN A 208 5.43 -20.74 -9.25
C ASN A 208 5.81 -21.73 -8.13
N HIS A 209 6.59 -21.30 -7.13
CA HIS A 209 7.13 -22.17 -6.07
C HIS A 209 6.61 -21.83 -4.66
N SER A 210 5.59 -20.97 -4.57
CA SER A 210 4.84 -20.68 -3.36
C SER A 210 3.35 -21.06 -3.52
N SER A 211 2.63 -21.20 -2.40
CA SER A 211 1.17 -21.39 -2.42
C SER A 211 0.52 -20.86 -1.14
N THR A 212 -0.80 -20.67 -1.16
CA THR A 212 -1.60 -20.30 0.02
C THR A 212 -1.51 -21.32 1.15
N SER A 213 -1.38 -22.61 0.82
CA SER A 213 -1.30 -23.72 1.77
C SER A 213 0.10 -23.99 2.30
N ARG A 214 1.15 -23.58 1.56
CA ARG A 214 2.55 -23.73 1.96
C ARG A 214 3.25 -22.39 1.90
N SER A 215 3.29 -21.72 3.04
CA SER A 215 4.09 -20.52 3.24
C SER A 215 5.56 -20.74 2.85
N GLY A 216 6.14 -19.80 2.11
CA GLY A 216 7.54 -19.85 1.66
C GLY A 216 7.72 -20.34 0.22
N ILE A 217 8.93 -20.15 -0.30
CA ILE A 217 9.34 -20.50 -1.67
C ILE A 217 10.20 -21.77 -1.59
N HIS A 218 9.83 -22.79 -2.36
CA HIS A 218 10.52 -24.09 -2.33
C HIS A 218 11.62 -24.16 -3.39
N PHE A 219 12.77 -24.69 -2.99
CA PHE A 219 13.94 -24.90 -3.83
C PHE A 219 14.39 -26.35 -3.71
N ASN A 220 14.56 -27.01 -4.85
CA ASN A 220 15.11 -28.36 -4.95
C ASN A 220 16.55 -28.36 -5.51
N SER A 221 17.06 -27.19 -5.90
CA SER A 221 18.40 -27.00 -6.46
C SER A 221 19.15 -25.89 -5.72
N PRO A 222 20.39 -26.14 -5.26
CA PRO A 222 21.23 -25.09 -4.67
C PRO A 222 21.52 -23.92 -5.62
N ASN A 223 21.61 -24.21 -6.93
CA ASN A 223 21.91 -23.19 -7.94
C ASN A 223 20.74 -22.22 -8.14
N GLU A 224 19.50 -22.75 -8.14
CA GLU A 224 18.28 -21.93 -8.20
C GLU A 224 18.17 -21.04 -6.97
N LEU A 225 18.42 -21.61 -5.78
CA LEU A 225 18.43 -20.84 -4.53
C LEU A 225 19.49 -19.74 -4.57
N THR A 226 20.72 -20.05 -4.99
CA THR A 226 21.82 -19.09 -5.07
C THR A 226 21.47 -17.93 -6.00
N THR A 227 20.96 -18.24 -7.19
CA THR A 227 20.54 -17.24 -8.17
C THR A 227 19.40 -16.38 -7.61
N PHE A 228 18.40 -17.00 -7.00
CA PHE A 228 17.28 -16.30 -6.40
C PHE A 228 17.73 -15.37 -5.26
N ILE A 229 18.56 -15.83 -4.34
CA ILE A 229 19.07 -15.04 -3.22
C ILE A 229 19.95 -13.90 -3.74
N LYS A 230 20.83 -14.16 -4.71
CA LYS A 230 21.68 -13.12 -5.30
C LYS A 230 20.84 -11.98 -5.89
N THR A 231 19.79 -12.31 -6.65
CA THR A 231 18.90 -11.32 -7.24
C THR A 231 18.05 -10.62 -6.19
N THR A 232 17.40 -11.37 -5.29
CA THR A 232 16.51 -10.78 -4.28
C THR A 232 17.27 -9.97 -3.24
N HIS A 233 18.56 -10.23 -3.03
CA HIS A 233 19.40 -9.45 -2.12
C HIS A 233 19.50 -7.97 -2.51
N LEU A 234 19.30 -7.64 -3.80
CA LEU A 234 19.25 -6.26 -4.29
C LEU A 234 18.14 -5.43 -3.62
N PHE A 235 17.07 -6.05 -3.11
CA PHE A 235 15.93 -5.34 -2.53
C PHE A 235 15.39 -5.95 -1.22
N ILE A 236 15.81 -7.16 -0.85
CA ILE A 236 15.50 -7.82 0.43
C ILE A 236 16.82 -8.35 1.04
N PRO A 237 17.29 -7.77 2.16
CA PRO A 237 18.49 -8.25 2.85
C PRO A 237 18.46 -9.74 3.20
N LYS A 238 19.61 -10.42 3.11
CA LYS A 238 19.77 -11.84 3.49
C LYS A 238 19.28 -12.14 4.91
N SER A 239 19.53 -11.22 5.85
CA SER A 239 19.11 -11.31 7.26
C SER A 239 17.59 -11.31 7.46
N HIS A 240 16.81 -10.93 6.45
CA HIS A 240 15.35 -10.94 6.51
C HIS A 240 14.77 -12.29 6.07
N TRP A 241 15.62 -13.19 5.57
CA TRP A 241 15.26 -14.53 5.18
C TRP A 241 15.61 -15.54 6.26
N ARG A 242 14.81 -16.61 6.29
CA ARG A 242 15.12 -17.84 6.99
C ARG A 242 14.87 -19.02 6.09
N ALA A 243 15.63 -20.08 6.29
CA ALA A 243 15.56 -21.29 5.48
C ALA A 243 15.19 -22.50 6.34
N ALA A 244 14.05 -23.10 6.00
CA ALA A 244 13.60 -24.39 6.50
C ALA A 244 14.28 -25.49 5.66
N THR A 245 15.19 -26.24 6.27
CA THR A 245 15.98 -27.27 5.57
C THR A 245 15.33 -28.64 5.69
N GLN A 246 15.29 -29.38 4.58
CA GLN A 246 14.71 -30.72 4.50
C GLN A 246 15.75 -31.71 4.02
N TYR A 247 16.08 -32.69 4.87
CA TYR A 247 16.99 -33.80 4.55
C TYR A 247 18.42 -33.39 4.12
N LEU A 248 18.86 -32.16 4.43
CA LEU A 248 20.15 -31.63 4.00
C LEU A 248 21.35 -32.46 4.49
N ASN A 249 21.26 -33.06 5.68
CA ASN A 249 22.37 -33.82 6.28
C ASN A 249 22.81 -35.03 5.46
N LYS A 250 21.90 -35.59 4.64
CA LYS A 250 22.18 -36.72 3.74
C LYS A 250 22.14 -36.31 2.26
N SER A 251 22.16 -35.00 1.98
CA SER A 251 22.17 -34.50 0.61
C SER A 251 23.51 -34.80 -0.04
N VAL A 252 23.47 -35.23 -1.31
CA VAL A 252 24.67 -35.35 -2.15
C VAL A 252 25.31 -33.98 -2.40
N LYS A 253 24.50 -32.90 -2.38
CA LYS A 253 24.91 -31.51 -2.62
C LYS A 253 24.99 -30.69 -1.33
N LYS A 254 25.33 -31.31 -0.21
CA LYS A 254 25.34 -30.65 1.11
C LYS A 254 26.24 -29.42 1.13
N ALA A 255 27.43 -29.48 0.54
CA ALA A 255 28.35 -28.35 0.49
C ALA A 255 27.73 -27.16 -0.28
N ASP A 256 27.18 -27.41 -1.46
CA ASP A 256 26.52 -26.39 -2.28
C ASP A 256 25.34 -25.74 -1.54
N TRP A 257 24.55 -26.53 -0.80
CA TRP A 257 23.46 -26.00 0.02
C TRP A 257 23.96 -25.09 1.14
N VAL A 258 25.08 -25.43 1.79
CA VAL A 258 25.68 -24.58 2.85
C VAL A 258 26.14 -23.25 2.26
N ILE A 259 26.80 -23.28 1.10
CA ILE A 259 27.25 -22.07 0.38
C ILE A 259 26.04 -21.21 -0.02
N ALA A 260 25.01 -21.82 -0.62
CA ALA A 260 23.80 -21.11 -1.05
C ALA A 260 23.05 -20.43 0.12
N LEU A 261 23.18 -20.97 1.34
CA LEU A 261 22.54 -20.47 2.55
C LEU A 261 23.42 -19.52 3.38
N GLU A 262 24.60 -19.15 2.88
CA GLU A 262 25.51 -18.27 3.60
C GLU A 262 24.87 -16.89 3.88
N GLY A 263 24.86 -16.51 5.16
CA GLY A 263 24.25 -15.28 5.66
C GLY A 263 22.73 -15.37 5.89
N ILE A 264 22.12 -16.55 5.77
CA ILE A 264 20.69 -16.78 6.00
C ILE A 264 20.51 -17.65 7.25
N SER A 265 19.56 -17.29 8.11
CA SER A 265 19.23 -18.11 9.29
C SER A 265 18.60 -19.44 8.88
N THR A 266 19.08 -20.57 9.41
CA THR A 266 18.59 -21.91 9.03
C THR A 266 17.97 -22.64 10.21
N PHE A 267 16.95 -23.47 9.93
CA PHE A 267 16.42 -24.43 10.89
C PHE A 267 16.08 -25.76 10.21
N ASN A 268 16.12 -26.85 10.99
CA ASN A 268 15.79 -28.19 10.49
C ASN A 268 14.28 -28.39 10.54
N GLU A 269 13.62 -28.45 9.38
CA GLU A 269 12.19 -28.75 9.29
C GLU A 269 11.94 -30.26 9.27
N ARG A 270 12.73 -30.98 8.45
CA ARG A 270 12.64 -32.44 8.35
C ARG A 270 14.00 -33.08 8.48
N LYS A 271 14.14 -33.93 9.50
CA LYS A 271 15.31 -34.79 9.69
C LYS A 271 15.11 -36.09 8.92
N SER A 272 16.19 -36.60 8.33
CA SER A 272 16.18 -37.93 7.72
C SER A 272 16.06 -38.99 8.83
N LEU A 273 14.94 -39.71 8.87
CA LEU A 273 14.78 -40.87 9.75
C LEU A 273 15.54 -42.08 9.14
N GLY A 274 16.25 -42.84 9.99
CA GLY A 274 16.82 -44.17 9.68
C GLY A 274 17.83 -44.25 8.52
N ARG A 275 18.08 -45.47 8.00
CA ARG A 275 18.92 -45.80 6.81
C ARG A 275 18.32 -45.33 5.47
N SER A 276 17.70 -44.14 5.44
CA SER A 276 17.15 -43.54 4.22
C SER A 276 18.24 -43.30 3.15
N LYS A 277 17.91 -43.60 1.88
CA LYS A 277 18.73 -43.37 0.68
C LYS A 277 19.21 -41.91 0.60
N LYS A 278 20.37 -41.69 -0.03
CA LYS A 278 20.90 -40.34 -0.34
C LYS A 278 19.82 -39.54 -1.10
N THR A 279 19.56 -38.31 -0.68
CA THR A 279 18.56 -37.42 -1.30
C THR A 279 19.27 -36.22 -1.94
N GLN A 280 18.55 -35.42 -2.73
CA GLN A 280 19.08 -34.14 -3.23
C GLN A 280 19.01 -33.02 -2.17
N GLY A 281 18.19 -33.20 -1.13
CA GLY A 281 17.85 -32.15 -0.17
C GLY A 281 16.93 -31.10 -0.78
N ALA A 282 16.21 -30.37 0.08
CA ALA A 282 15.36 -29.25 -0.35
C ALA A 282 15.37 -28.15 0.71
N VAL A 283 15.10 -26.93 0.28
CA VAL A 283 15.00 -25.74 1.13
C VAL A 283 13.68 -25.05 0.88
N ARG A 284 13.01 -24.65 1.96
CA ARG A 284 11.86 -23.75 1.91
C ARG A 284 12.29 -22.41 2.51
N LEU A 285 12.35 -21.39 1.67
CA LEU A 285 12.77 -20.04 2.01
C LEU A 285 11.57 -19.21 2.48
N GLU A 286 11.69 -18.55 3.61
CA GLU A 286 10.61 -17.81 4.25
C GLU A 286 11.08 -16.42 4.65
N LEU A 287 10.19 -15.43 4.54
CA LEU A 287 10.46 -14.09 5.03
C LEU A 287 10.20 -14.04 6.54
N ILE A 288 11.19 -13.61 7.31
CA ILE A 288 11.07 -13.44 8.76
C ILE A 288 10.04 -12.35 9.04
N HIS A 289 9.16 -12.58 10.01
CA HIS A 289 8.18 -11.59 10.38
C HIS A 289 8.88 -10.32 10.93
N PRO A 290 8.52 -9.10 10.50
CA PRO A 290 9.21 -7.88 10.93
C PRO A 290 9.37 -7.75 12.44
N LYS A 291 8.30 -7.97 13.22
CA LYS A 291 8.33 -7.93 14.69
C LYS A 291 9.26 -8.96 15.35
N MET A 292 9.54 -10.10 14.71
CA MET A 292 10.48 -11.09 15.28
C MET A 292 11.92 -10.55 15.29
N ARG A 293 12.25 -9.66 14.35
CA ARG A 293 13.57 -9.01 14.31
C ARG A 293 13.76 -8.06 15.49
N ASP A 294 12.68 -7.40 15.91
CA ASP A 294 12.69 -6.47 17.04
C ASP A 294 12.51 -7.19 18.39
N ASN A 295 11.74 -8.29 18.41
CA ASN A 295 11.45 -9.09 19.59
C ASN A 295 11.52 -10.59 19.29
N LYS A 296 12.54 -11.27 19.83
CA LYS A 296 12.78 -12.71 19.63
C LYS A 296 11.68 -13.60 20.22
N ASP A 297 10.91 -13.12 21.18
CA ASP A 297 9.80 -13.85 21.82
C ASP A 297 8.48 -13.73 21.08
N TYR A 298 8.47 -13.06 19.92
CA TYR A 298 7.28 -12.90 19.12
C TYR A 298 6.79 -14.24 18.55
N LYS A 299 5.49 -14.54 18.77
CA LYS A 299 4.87 -15.83 18.45
C LYS A 299 4.97 -16.21 16.96
N PHE A 300 4.85 -15.25 16.05
CA PHE A 300 4.86 -15.52 14.61
C PHE A 300 6.25 -15.32 14.03
N LYS A 301 6.92 -16.42 13.70
CA LYS A 301 8.31 -16.37 13.24
C LYS A 301 8.50 -15.97 11.77
N GLN A 302 7.45 -16.06 10.96
CA GLN A 302 7.47 -15.75 9.52
C GLN A 302 6.29 -14.87 9.13
N SER A 303 6.43 -14.11 8.05
CA SER A 303 5.31 -13.41 7.41
C SER A 303 5.04 -13.96 6.01
N SER A 304 4.18 -14.98 5.96
CA SER A 304 3.59 -15.48 4.71
C SER A 304 2.76 -14.41 3.98
N PRO A 305 1.93 -13.59 4.67
CA PRO A 305 1.15 -12.54 4.01
C PRO A 305 2.03 -11.51 3.31
N LEU A 306 3.08 -11.00 3.96
CA LEU A 306 4.00 -10.02 3.36
C LEU A 306 4.70 -10.60 2.13
N LEU A 307 5.24 -11.83 2.24
CA LEU A 307 5.91 -12.50 1.14
C LEU A 307 4.98 -12.63 -0.09
N MET A 308 3.79 -13.19 0.13
CA MET A 308 2.83 -13.42 -0.96
C MET A 308 2.31 -12.12 -1.55
N HIS A 309 2.00 -11.13 -0.71
CA HIS A 309 1.53 -9.83 -1.17
C HIS A 309 2.60 -9.14 -2.04
N LEU A 310 3.85 -9.18 -1.59
CA LEU A 310 4.97 -8.54 -2.27
C LEU A 310 5.21 -9.12 -3.68
N PHE A 311 5.40 -10.44 -3.79
CA PHE A 311 5.67 -11.06 -5.09
C PHE A 311 4.46 -11.03 -6.02
N HIS A 312 3.23 -11.07 -5.50
CA HIS A 312 2.05 -10.82 -6.32
C HIS A 312 2.02 -9.42 -6.90
N MET A 313 2.18 -8.39 -6.05
CA MET A 313 2.13 -7.01 -6.53
C MET A 313 3.28 -6.70 -7.47
N PHE A 314 4.47 -7.29 -7.25
CA PHE A 314 5.58 -7.20 -8.21
C PHE A 314 5.23 -7.86 -9.53
N GLY A 315 4.67 -9.07 -9.51
CA GLY A 315 4.23 -9.77 -10.72
C GLY A 315 3.21 -8.94 -11.50
N ILE A 316 2.19 -8.41 -10.81
CA ILE A 316 1.14 -7.59 -11.42
C ILE A 316 1.71 -6.32 -12.07
N MET A 317 2.54 -5.58 -11.34
CA MET A 317 2.99 -4.27 -11.80
C MET A 317 4.13 -4.34 -12.81
N MET A 318 5.03 -5.32 -12.67
CA MET A 318 6.35 -5.28 -13.30
C MET A 318 6.52 -6.27 -14.45
N MET A 319 5.97 -7.48 -14.35
CA MET A 319 6.12 -8.50 -15.40
C MET A 319 5.53 -8.00 -16.72
N THR A 320 6.20 -8.33 -17.83
CA THR A 320 5.87 -7.92 -19.19
C THR A 320 5.91 -9.12 -20.08
#